data_AF-A0A377F6F9-F1
#
_entry.id   AF-A0A377F6F9-F1
#
_cell.length_a   1.000
_cell.length_b   1.000
_cell.length_c   1.000
_cell.angle_alpha   90.00
_cell.angle_beta   90.00
_cell.angle_gamma   90.00
#
_symmetry.space_group_name_H-M   'P 1'
#
loop_
_entity.id
_entity.type
_entity.pdbx_description
1 polymer ?
#
loop_
_entity_poly.entity_id
_entity_poly.type
_entity_poly.pdbx_seq_one_letter_code
_entity_poly.pdbx_strand_id
1 'polypeptide(L)'
;MKNGCISPHRWWSVFNTQLINQVNFRLPRLENEREANHFDAAPRLELLDGDATPIPVKLDILAITSTAKTIDYEVEVERYNKSAKRASLPQFATMMADDSTLLSGVSELDAIPPQSQVLTEQRLKYWFKLADPQTRNTFLQWAGKTTIFLRFLCLCAGFFGLYLAAISAYSNL
;
A
#
# COMPACT_ATOMS: atom_id res chain seq x y z
N MET A 1 -21.19 30.27 18.69
CA MET A 1 -19.74 29.99 18.72
C MET A 1 -19.44 29.02 17.60
N LYS A 2 -18.72 29.46 16.57
CA LYS A 2 -18.32 28.59 15.46
C LYS A 2 -17.20 27.71 16.00
N ASN A 3 -17.48 26.43 16.22
CA ASN A 3 -16.44 25.42 16.41
C ASN A 3 -15.67 25.36 15.09
N GLY A 4 -14.62 26.18 15.00
CA GLY A 4 -13.72 26.21 13.87
C GLY A 4 -13.01 24.88 13.84
N CYS A 5 -13.51 23.95 13.04
CA CYS A 5 -12.75 22.79 12.60
C CYS A 5 -11.45 23.34 12.04
N ILE A 6 -10.37 23.23 12.80
CA ILE A 6 -9.01 23.45 12.32
C ILE A 6 -8.87 22.49 11.15
N SER A 7 -8.76 23.03 9.94
CA SER A 7 -8.48 22.21 8.77
C SER A 7 -7.17 21.47 9.08
N PRO A 8 -7.11 20.14 9.03
CA PRO A 8 -5.87 19.42 9.25
C PRO A 8 -4.96 19.72 8.06
N HIS A 9 -4.19 20.80 8.16
CA HIS A 9 -3.12 21.11 7.23
C HIS A 9 -2.16 19.92 7.28
N ARG A 10 -2.14 19.15 6.19
CA ARG A 10 -1.24 18.01 6.04
C ARG A 10 0.03 18.48 5.38
N TRP A 11 1.14 18.24 6.06
CA TRP A 11 2.45 18.59 5.51
C TRP A 11 2.95 17.49 4.59
N TRP A 12 3.67 17.91 3.57
CA TRP A 12 4.34 17.05 2.61
C TRP A 12 5.83 17.34 2.65
N SER A 13 6.64 16.29 2.83
CA SER A 13 8.09 16.41 2.90
C SER A 13 8.76 15.49 1.89
N VAL A 14 9.74 16.02 1.17
CA VAL A 14 10.56 15.27 0.22
C VAL A 14 12.04 15.44 0.54
N PHE A 15 12.75 14.31 0.65
CA PHE A 15 14.19 14.23 0.89
C PHE A 15 14.75 12.98 0.20
N ASN A 16 16.06 12.94 -0.07
CA ASN A 16 16.73 11.81 -0.73
C ASN A 16 17.47 10.96 0.30
N THR A 17 17.25 9.64 0.30
CA THR A 17 17.89 8.68 1.20
C THR A 17 18.89 7.74 0.53
N GLN A 18 19.20 7.91 -0.75
CA GLN A 18 20.08 6.99 -1.52
C GLN A 18 21.43 6.71 -0.86
N LEU A 19 21.99 7.70 -0.15
CA LEU A 19 23.28 7.61 0.53
C LEU A 19 23.14 7.76 2.06
N ILE A 20 21.93 7.63 2.59
CA ILE A 20 21.61 7.92 3.99
C ILE A 20 21.04 6.67 4.65
N ASN A 21 21.76 6.16 5.64
CA ASN A 21 21.37 4.92 6.35
C ASN A 21 20.47 5.18 7.56
N GLN A 22 20.41 6.41 8.06
CA GLN A 22 19.60 6.80 9.21
C GLN A 22 19.08 8.22 9.01
N VAL A 23 17.81 8.45 9.37
CA VAL A 23 17.19 9.78 9.35
C VAL A 23 16.59 10.05 10.72
N ASN A 24 17.09 11.10 11.37
CA ASN A 24 16.62 11.60 12.65
C ASN A 24 15.75 12.85 12.41
N PHE A 25 14.51 12.80 12.88
CA PHE A 25 13.57 13.93 12.78
C PHE A 25 13.71 14.82 14.01
N ARG A 26 14.09 16.08 13.81
CA ARG A 26 14.07 17.11 14.85
C ARG A 26 12.89 18.05 14.63
N LEU A 27 11.97 18.00 15.58
CA LEU A 27 10.80 18.87 15.63
C LEU A 27 11.07 20.05 16.58
N PRO A 28 10.56 21.25 16.28
CA PRO A 28 10.60 22.36 17.21
C PRO A 28 9.80 22.02 18.45
N ARG A 29 10.24 22.51 19.61
CA ARG A 29 9.41 22.48 20.82
C ARG A 29 8.21 23.41 20.59
N LEU A 30 7.03 22.90 20.89
CA LEU A 30 5.76 23.64 20.85
C LEU A 30 5.22 23.62 22.27
N GLU A 31 5.23 24.78 22.94
CA GLU A 31 4.87 24.90 24.35
C GLU A 31 3.47 25.51 24.54
N ASN A 32 2.88 26.08 23.48
CA ASN A 32 1.58 26.73 23.53
C ASN A 32 0.81 26.65 22.20
N GLU A 33 -0.49 26.96 22.25
CA GLU A 33 -1.40 26.91 21.10
C GLU A 33 -1.00 27.87 19.98
N ARG A 34 -0.42 29.04 20.32
CA ARG A 34 0.07 29.99 19.32
C ARG A 34 1.22 29.40 18.51
N GLU A 35 2.15 28.71 19.15
CA GLU A 35 3.25 28.01 18.49
C GLU A 35 2.76 26.84 17.63
N ALA A 36 1.78 26.08 18.13
CA ALA A 36 1.15 25.01 17.36
C ALA A 36 0.46 25.54 16.10
N ASN A 37 -0.39 26.58 16.24
CA ASN A 37 -1.06 27.22 15.11
C ASN A 37 -0.06 27.80 14.10
N HIS A 38 1.05 28.37 14.58
CA HIS A 38 2.11 28.87 13.70
C HIS A 38 2.82 27.73 12.96
N PHE A 39 3.05 26.60 13.63
CA PHE A 39 3.66 25.42 13.02
C PHE A 39 2.74 24.76 11.98
N ASP A 40 1.43 24.72 12.22
CA ASP A 40 0.43 24.24 11.26
C ASP A 40 0.43 25.05 9.96
N ALA A 41 0.54 26.38 10.08
CA ALA A 41 0.60 27.30 8.95
C ALA A 41 1.96 27.30 8.23
N ALA A 42 3.06 27.11 8.97
CA ALA A 42 4.43 27.16 8.48
C ALA A 42 5.28 26.04 9.13
N PRO A 43 5.21 24.82 8.57
CA PRO A 43 5.93 23.68 9.11
C PRO A 43 7.44 23.89 8.97
N ARG A 44 8.15 23.71 10.08
CA ARG A 44 9.61 23.76 10.15
C ARG A 44 10.13 22.49 10.83
N LEU A 45 10.82 21.63 10.08
CA LEU A 45 11.46 20.44 10.64
C LEU A 45 12.89 20.36 10.11
N GLU A 46 13.76 19.78 10.93
CA GLU A 46 15.14 19.50 10.56
C GLU A 46 15.31 17.98 10.48
N LEU A 47 15.89 17.52 9.37
CA LEU A 47 16.27 16.13 9.20
C LEU A 47 17.78 16.04 9.38
N LEU A 48 18.25 15.12 10.21
CA LEU A 48 19.67 14.85 10.40
C LEU A 48 19.99 13.40 10.05
N ASP A 49 21.19 13.15 9.54
CA ASP A 49 21.68 11.78 9.36
C ASP A 49 22.25 11.17 10.65
N GLY A 50 22.92 10.03 10.54
CA GLY A 50 23.57 9.34 11.67
C GLY A 50 24.73 10.13 12.30
N ASP A 51 25.36 11.01 11.53
CA ASP A 51 26.49 11.85 11.95
C ASP A 51 26.03 13.24 12.41
N ALA A 52 24.72 13.42 12.58
CA ALA A 52 24.07 14.69 12.88
C ALA A 52 24.25 15.77 11.81
N THR A 53 24.51 15.38 10.55
CA THR A 53 24.59 16.30 9.41
C THR A 53 23.19 16.62 8.87
N PRO A 54 22.89 17.89 8.56
CA PRO A 54 21.60 18.26 7.99
C PRO A 54 21.32 17.59 6.64
N ILE A 55 20.16 16.95 6.53
CA ILE A 55 19.63 16.36 5.30
C ILE A 55 18.74 17.40 4.61
N PRO A 56 19.01 17.75 3.34
CA PRO A 56 18.16 18.65 2.59
C PRO A 56 16.72 18.12 2.47
N VAL A 57 15.76 18.91 2.94
CA VAL A 57 14.33 18.61 2.88
C VAL A 57 13.56 19.72 2.19
N LYS A 58 12.63 19.33 1.32
CA LYS A 58 11.63 20.22 0.74
C LYS A 58 10.31 20.01 1.48
N LEU A 59 9.79 21.07 2.07
CA LEU A 59 8.51 21.08 2.79
C LEU A 59 7.47 21.89 2.03
N ASP A 60 6.25 21.38 2.01
CA ASP A 60 5.08 22.05 1.46
C ASP A 60 3.79 21.53 2.13
N ILE A 61 2.65 22.06 1.73
CA ILE A 61 1.33 21.65 2.21
C ILE A 61 0.64 20.80 1.13
N LEU A 62 0.25 19.59 1.51
CA LEU A 62 -0.66 18.76 0.72
C LEU A 62 -2.09 19.22 0.98
N ALA A 63 -2.56 20.15 0.14
CA ALA A 63 -3.94 20.62 0.19
C ALA A 63 -4.87 19.49 -0.26
N ILE A 64 -5.56 18.86 0.69
CA ILE A 64 -6.60 17.87 0.39
C ILE A 64 -7.82 18.62 -0.15
N THR A 65 -8.18 18.29 -1.38
CA THR A 65 -9.32 18.90 -2.07
C THR A 65 -10.59 18.06 -1.95
N SER A 66 -10.45 16.77 -1.62
CA SER A 66 -11.58 15.88 -1.38
C SER A 66 -12.36 16.27 -0.12
N THR A 67 -13.67 16.42 -0.27
CA THR A 67 -14.63 16.57 0.85
C THR A 67 -15.17 15.23 1.34
N ALA A 68 -14.64 14.11 0.84
CA ALA A 68 -15.09 12.78 1.22
C ALA A 68 -14.69 12.42 2.65
N LYS A 69 -15.45 11.53 3.29
CA LYS A 69 -15.18 11.02 4.65
C LYS A 69 -13.86 10.24 4.73
N THR A 70 -13.44 9.64 3.62
CA THR A 70 -12.17 8.94 3.45
C THR A 70 -11.36 9.65 2.38
N ILE A 71 -10.09 9.92 2.66
CA ILE A 71 -9.20 10.65 1.77
C ILE A 71 -8.30 9.66 1.06
N ASP A 72 -8.34 9.71 -0.26
CA ASP A 72 -7.43 8.98 -1.13
C ASP A 72 -6.13 9.77 -1.26
N TYR A 73 -5.14 9.42 -0.46
CA TYR A 73 -3.85 10.10 -0.48
C TYR A 73 -3.06 9.81 -1.74
N GLU A 74 -3.29 8.69 -2.41
CA GLU A 74 -2.59 8.35 -3.64
C GLU A 74 -2.98 9.34 -4.74
N VAL A 75 -4.28 9.58 -4.92
CA VAL A 75 -4.80 10.57 -5.88
C VAL A 75 -4.36 12.00 -5.54
N GLU A 76 -4.40 12.37 -4.24
CA GLU A 76 -3.99 13.72 -3.82
C GLU A 76 -2.48 13.95 -4.00
N VAL A 77 -1.65 12.93 -3.72
CA VAL A 77 -0.20 12.98 -3.96
C VAL A 77 0.12 13.00 -5.45
N GLU A 78 -0.59 12.21 -6.26
CA GLU A 78 -0.44 12.24 -7.71
C GLU A 78 -0.71 13.65 -8.26
N ARG A 79 -1.86 14.23 -7.89
CA ARG A 79 -2.23 15.59 -8.27
C ARG A 79 -1.20 16.61 -7.79
N TYR A 80 -0.73 16.49 -6.55
CA TYR A 80 0.30 17.36 -6.00
C TYR A 80 1.60 17.24 -6.80
N ASN A 81 2.06 16.04 -7.13
CA ASN A 81 3.26 15.83 -7.94
C ASN A 81 3.12 16.37 -9.38
N LYS A 82 1.91 16.37 -9.96
CA LYS A 82 1.61 17.03 -11.26
C LYS A 82 1.60 18.56 -11.19
N SER A 83 1.45 19.14 -9.99
CA SER A 83 1.24 20.60 -9.83
C SER A 83 2.52 21.44 -9.85
N ALA A 84 3.70 20.83 -10.01
CA ALA A 84 5.00 21.52 -10.06
C ALA A 84 5.26 22.46 -8.86
N LYS A 85 4.71 22.11 -7.69
CA LYS A 85 4.95 22.81 -6.43
C LYS A 85 6.33 22.48 -5.86
N ARG A 86 6.69 23.16 -4.77
CA ARG A 86 8.04 23.13 -4.17
C ARG A 86 8.54 21.72 -3.88
N ALA A 87 7.70 20.87 -3.31
CA ALA A 87 8.04 19.49 -2.97
C ALA A 87 7.43 18.47 -3.95
N SER A 88 6.96 18.91 -5.12
CA SER A 88 6.48 18.01 -6.17
C SER A 88 7.64 17.22 -6.76
N LEU A 89 7.40 15.95 -7.05
CA LEU A 89 8.30 15.11 -7.81
C LEU A 89 7.60 14.62 -9.09
N PRO A 90 7.80 15.28 -10.25
CA PRO A 90 7.13 14.92 -11.50
C PRO A 90 7.31 13.46 -11.92
N GLN A 91 8.46 12.86 -11.61
CA GLN A 91 8.73 11.44 -11.90
C GLN A 91 7.85 10.46 -11.09
N PHE A 92 7.22 10.93 -10.01
CA PHE A 92 6.23 10.19 -9.22
C PHE A 92 4.82 10.80 -9.38
N ALA A 93 4.62 11.65 -10.39
CA ALA A 93 3.33 12.27 -10.72
C ALA A 93 2.43 11.36 -11.54
N THR A 94 2.97 10.28 -12.07
CA THR A 94 2.20 9.22 -12.69
C THR A 94 2.21 8.10 -11.67
N MET A 95 1.05 7.81 -11.06
CA MET A 95 0.83 6.46 -10.55
C MET A 95 1.17 5.54 -11.72
N MET A 96 2.09 4.60 -11.52
CA MET A 96 2.49 3.60 -12.54
C MET A 96 1.34 3.43 -13.52
N ALA A 97 1.56 3.88 -14.76
CA ALA A 97 0.54 3.84 -15.78
C ALA A 97 -0.08 2.45 -15.74
N ASP A 98 -1.40 2.41 -15.77
CA ASP A 98 -2.18 1.27 -16.18
C ASP A 98 -1.34 0.37 -17.11
N ASP A 99 -0.85 -0.75 -16.56
CA ASP A 99 0.02 -1.67 -17.27
C ASP A 99 -0.77 -2.30 -18.45
N SER A 100 -2.08 -2.01 -18.57
CA SER A 100 -2.97 -2.23 -19.72
C SER A 100 -2.51 -1.62 -21.04
N THR A 101 -1.41 -0.87 -21.11
CA THR A 101 -0.77 -0.53 -22.41
C THR A 101 0.43 -1.41 -22.74
N LEU A 102 1.06 -2.02 -21.74
CA LEU A 102 1.97 -3.17 -21.88
C LEU A 102 1.20 -4.52 -21.88
N LEU A 103 -0.08 -4.49 -21.50
CA LEU A 103 -1.06 -5.58 -21.46
C LEU A 103 -2.27 -5.29 -22.39
N SER A 104 -2.20 -4.29 -23.27
CA SER A 104 -3.28 -3.93 -24.23
C SER A 104 -3.43 -4.88 -25.40
N GLY A 105 -2.63 -5.94 -25.44
CA GLY A 105 -2.83 -7.03 -26.38
C GLY A 105 -3.92 -7.98 -25.87
N VAL A 106 -5.17 -7.57 -25.97
CA VAL A 106 -6.40 -8.39 -25.95
C VAL A 106 -6.64 -9.28 -24.71
N SER A 107 -7.81 -9.05 -24.12
CA SER A 107 -8.47 -9.87 -23.09
C SER A 107 -8.51 -11.37 -23.40
N GLU A 108 -7.80 -12.19 -22.61
CA GLU A 108 -8.02 -13.64 -22.47
C GLU A 108 -8.18 -13.99 -20.97
N LEU A 109 -9.22 -13.44 -20.32
CA LEU A 109 -9.57 -13.83 -18.94
C LEU A 109 -10.24 -15.23 -18.84
N ASP A 110 -10.16 -16.06 -19.87
CA ASP A 110 -10.60 -17.46 -19.81
C ASP A 110 -9.47 -18.48 -20.02
N ALA A 111 -8.22 -18.03 -20.22
CA ALA A 111 -7.07 -18.93 -20.29
C ALA A 111 -5.81 -18.28 -19.69
N ILE A 112 -5.36 -18.75 -18.52
CA ILE A 112 -4.07 -18.36 -17.94
C ILE A 112 -2.96 -18.86 -18.88
N PRO A 113 -2.15 -18.00 -19.52
CA PRO A 113 -1.05 -18.47 -20.35
C PRO A 113 0.08 -19.02 -19.47
N PRO A 114 0.74 -20.13 -19.84
CA PRO A 114 1.73 -20.80 -19.00
C PRO A 114 2.89 -19.91 -18.54
N GLN A 115 3.23 -18.85 -19.28
CA GLN A 115 4.31 -17.92 -18.95
C GLN A 115 4.04 -17.02 -17.73
N SER A 116 2.78 -16.68 -17.43
CA SER A 116 2.44 -15.83 -16.26
C SER A 116 2.62 -16.58 -14.94
N GLN A 117 2.34 -17.89 -14.95
CA GLN A 117 2.67 -18.79 -13.84
C GLN A 117 4.17 -18.86 -13.63
N VAL A 118 4.96 -18.96 -14.70
CA VAL A 118 6.43 -19.05 -14.62
C VAL A 118 7.05 -17.78 -14.02
N LEU A 119 6.58 -16.58 -14.40
CA LEU A 119 7.10 -15.32 -13.85
C LEU A 119 6.72 -15.11 -12.38
N THR A 120 5.47 -15.45 -12.02
CA THR A 120 5.00 -15.38 -10.63
C THR A 120 5.77 -16.36 -9.76
N GLU A 121 5.97 -17.58 -10.25
CA GLU A 121 6.74 -18.61 -9.57
C GLU A 121 8.22 -18.21 -9.43
N GLN A 122 8.82 -17.61 -10.46
CA GLN A 122 10.20 -17.11 -10.40
C GLN A 122 10.37 -16.01 -9.35
N ARG A 123 9.44 -15.05 -9.29
CA ARG A 123 9.45 -13.97 -8.30
C ARG A 123 9.25 -14.52 -6.90
N LEU A 124 8.31 -15.44 -6.72
CA LEU A 124 8.06 -16.09 -5.43
C LEU A 124 9.29 -16.91 -4.98
N LYS A 125 9.93 -17.66 -5.88
CA LYS A 125 11.18 -18.39 -5.62
C LYS A 125 12.31 -17.45 -5.24
N TYR A 126 12.43 -16.31 -5.91
CA TYR A 126 13.46 -15.32 -5.62
C TYR A 126 13.28 -14.70 -4.22
N TRP A 127 12.06 -14.26 -3.89
CA TRP A 127 11.73 -13.76 -2.56
C TRP A 127 11.93 -14.80 -1.46
N PHE A 128 11.52 -16.06 -1.69
CA PHE A 128 11.71 -17.14 -0.73
C PHE A 128 13.19 -17.46 -0.48
N LYS A 129 14.06 -17.34 -1.49
CA LYS A 129 15.52 -17.50 -1.32
C LYS A 129 16.15 -16.39 -0.49
N LEU A 130 15.66 -15.16 -0.62
CA LEU A 130 16.18 -13.99 0.12
C LEU A 130 15.69 -13.92 1.56
N ALA A 131 14.58 -14.58 1.89
CA ALA A 131 14.00 -14.58 3.22
C ALA A 131 14.89 -15.33 4.25
N ASP A 132 14.93 -14.82 5.48
CA ASP A 132 15.61 -15.47 6.59
C ASP A 132 14.96 -16.84 6.94
N PRO A 133 15.65 -17.72 7.70
CA PRO A 133 15.14 -19.07 8.00
C PRO A 133 13.80 -19.08 8.75
N GLN A 134 13.54 -18.09 9.60
CA GLN A 134 12.31 -18.01 10.38
C GLN A 134 11.13 -17.66 9.47
N THR A 135 11.28 -16.63 8.64
CA THR A 135 10.27 -16.21 7.67
C THR A 135 9.92 -17.32 6.69
N ARG A 136 10.92 -18.08 6.19
CA ARG A 136 10.69 -19.26 5.34
C ARG A 136 9.85 -20.33 6.03
N ASN A 137 10.15 -20.64 7.29
CA ASN A 137 9.41 -21.63 8.06
C ASN A 137 7.96 -21.19 8.32
N THR A 138 7.74 -19.92 8.67
CA THR A 138 6.39 -19.37 8.85
C THR A 138 5.59 -19.43 7.54
N PHE A 139 6.23 -19.10 6.41
CA PHE A 139 5.59 -19.19 5.10
C PHE A 139 5.17 -20.63 4.75
N LEU A 140 6.05 -21.61 4.98
CA LEU A 140 5.74 -23.03 4.73
C LEU A 140 4.61 -23.55 5.65
N GLN A 141 4.62 -23.15 6.93
CA GLN A 141 3.54 -23.51 7.86
C GLN A 141 2.20 -22.90 7.44
N TRP A 142 2.20 -21.66 6.97
CA TRP A 142 1.02 -21.00 6.43
C TRP A 142 0.51 -21.70 5.16
N ALA A 143 1.40 -21.98 4.20
CA ALA A 143 1.03 -22.65 2.95
C ALA A 143 0.45 -24.05 3.20
N GLY A 144 1.02 -24.81 4.14
CA GLY A 144 0.50 -26.11 4.55
C GLY A 144 -0.88 -26.05 5.23
N LYS A 145 -1.14 -25.01 6.03
CA LYS A 145 -2.47 -24.77 6.63
C LYS A 145 -3.53 -24.45 5.57
N THR A 146 -3.17 -23.69 4.54
CA THR A 146 -4.08 -23.34 3.43
C THR A 146 -4.47 -24.57 2.59
N THR A 147 -3.56 -25.54 2.41
CA THR A 147 -3.88 -26.81 1.74
C THR A 147 -4.86 -27.69 2.54
N ILE A 148 -4.83 -27.63 3.87
CA ILE A 148 -5.77 -28.36 4.74
C ILE A 148 -7.18 -27.74 4.66
N PHE A 149 -7.27 -26.40 4.55
CA PHE A 149 -8.55 -25.69 4.41
C PHE A 149 -9.27 -26.00 3.09
N LEU A 150 -8.54 -26.09 1.96
CA LEU A 150 -9.13 -26.50 0.67
C LEU A 150 -9.54 -27.98 0.64
N ARG A 151 -8.81 -28.87 1.33
CA ARG A 151 -9.20 -30.29 1.43
C ARG A 151 -10.45 -30.48 2.29
N PHE A 152 -10.62 -29.69 3.36
CA PHE A 152 -11.83 -29.71 4.18
C PHE A 152 -13.07 -29.20 3.42
N LEU A 153 -12.93 -28.13 2.64
CA LEU A 153 -14.03 -27.59 1.83
C LEU A 153 -14.47 -28.57 0.73
N CYS A 154 -13.54 -29.32 0.15
CA CYS A 154 -13.86 -30.33 -0.86
C CYS A 154 -14.53 -31.59 -0.27
N LEU A 155 -14.19 -31.99 0.97
CA LEU A 155 -14.89 -33.07 1.67
C LEU A 155 -16.30 -32.67 2.10
N CYS A 156 -16.55 -31.40 2.43
CA CYS A 156 -17.90 -30.90 2.73
C CYS A 156 -18.78 -30.78 1.45
N ALA A 157 -18.20 -30.44 0.29
CA ALA A 157 -18.92 -30.40 -0.98
C ALA A 157 -19.28 -31.79 -1.53
N GLY A 158 -18.47 -32.81 -1.24
CA GLY A 158 -18.76 -34.20 -1.59
C GLY A 158 -19.93 -34.83 -0.82
N PHE A 159 -20.28 -34.29 0.36
CA PHE A 159 -21.38 -34.82 1.17
C PHE A 159 -22.75 -34.23 0.78
N PHE A 160 -22.79 -33.03 0.16
CA PHE A 160 -24.04 -32.41 -0.27
C PHE A 160 -24.58 -33.00 -1.59
N GLY A 161 -23.71 -33.57 -2.43
CA GLY A 161 -24.11 -34.25 -3.68
C GLY A 161 -24.79 -35.61 -3.45
N LEU A 162 -24.44 -36.32 -2.38
CA LEU A 162 -25.06 -37.61 -2.03
C LEU A 162 -26.42 -37.44 -1.32
N TYR A 163 -26.65 -36.30 -0.67
CA TYR A 163 -27.93 -36.03 0.02
C TYR A 163 -29.07 -35.69 -0.97
N LEU A 164 -28.77 -35.02 -2.10
CA LEU A 164 -29.79 -34.73 -3.12
C LEU A 164 -30.17 -35.96 -3.95
N ALA A 165 -29.26 -36.91 -4.16
CA ALA A 165 -29.57 -38.17 -4.85
C ALA A 165 -30.48 -39.08 -4.01
N ALA A 166 -30.35 -39.05 -2.67
CA ALA A 166 -31.21 -39.83 -1.77
C ALA A 166 -32.66 -39.29 -1.71
N ILE A 167 -32.86 -37.97 -1.83
CA ILE A 167 -34.21 -37.37 -1.82
C ILE A 167 -34.96 -37.62 -3.14
N SER A 168 -34.24 -37.71 -4.27
CA SER A 168 -34.82 -38.04 -5.58
C SER A 168 -35.27 -39.50 -5.71
N ALA A 169 -34.73 -40.41 -4.90
CA ALA A 169 -35.12 -41.83 -4.93
C ALA A 169 -36.30 -42.15 -4.00
N TYR A 170 -36.60 -41.30 -3.01
CA TYR A 170 -37.70 -41.52 -2.05
C TYR A 170 -39.04 -40.92 -2.52
N SER A 171 -39.06 -40.19 -3.64
CA SER A 171 -40.26 -39.55 -4.20
C SER A 171 -40.85 -40.31 -5.41
N ASN A 172 -40.36 -41.52 -5.70
CA ASN A 172 -40.90 -42.43 -6.71
C ASN A 172 -41.13 -43.86 -6.15
N LEU A 173 -41.55 -43.96 -4.89
CA LEU A 173 -42.18 -45.14 -4.30
C LEU A 173 -43.48 -44.74 -3.62
#